data_AF-A0A536EI14-F1
#
_entry.id   AF-A0A536EI14-F1
#
_cell.length_a   1.000
_cell.length_b   1.000
_cell.length_c   1.000
_cell.angle_alpha   90.00
_cell.angle_beta   90.00
_cell.angle_gamma   90.00
#
_symmetry.space_group_name_H-M   'P 1'
#
loop_
_entity.id
_entity.type
_entity.pdbx_description
1 polymer ?
#
loop_
_entity_poly.entity_id
_entity_poly.type
_entity_poly.pdbx_seq_one_letter_code
_entity_poly.pdbx_strand_id
1 'polypeptide(L)'
;MRAQRCCRLPARIALSALLAATGLAGASVGALAASGVALTVHIGYQDVVKPGEWMPVTIDAKNAGAGLDGTLEVQETLNGQPGVTGLPIYQQPISLASGATKRIRTFVTVDTTGATVTARIVQNSRVVVSQDAASMSPTTTLIGVLSDQATSLDGFAAVHPASVAARVVHLRADEVAESAIALRAFDILAIDDFATDSLTSGQRSAISDFVRAGGDLLVGSGASWHKTLAGLSAAILPMSVNGTTSVTTPLLGGSPVEVATGTRTAGAAWLSTGTQ
;
A
#
# COMPACT_ATOMS: atom_id res chain seq x y z
N MET A 1 55.09 19.43 -92.42
CA MET A 1 54.36 18.53 -91.50
C MET A 1 52.91 18.98 -91.54
N ARG A 2 52.05 18.31 -92.34
CA ARG A 2 51.09 17.25 -91.93
C ARG A 2 50.13 17.75 -90.82
N ALA A 3 48.81 17.62 -90.88
CA ALA A 3 47.88 17.12 -91.89
C ALA A 3 46.44 17.30 -91.35
N GLN A 4 45.45 17.15 -92.25
CA GLN A 4 44.11 16.54 -92.03
C GLN A 4 43.10 17.31 -91.15
N ARG A 5 42.00 17.87 -91.70
CA ARG A 5 40.80 17.33 -92.40
C ARG A 5 39.77 16.61 -91.50
N CYS A 6 38.51 16.82 -91.93
CA CYS A 6 37.28 16.02 -91.75
C CYS A 6 36.36 16.46 -90.60
N CYS A 7 35.18 17.05 -90.89
CA CYS A 7 33.91 16.49 -91.44
C CYS A 7 32.93 16.14 -90.28
N ARG A 8 31.76 16.80 -90.21
CA ARG A 8 30.41 16.33 -90.66
C ARG A 8 29.93 15.09 -89.88
N LEU A 9 28.71 14.95 -89.34
CA LEU A 9 27.37 15.57 -89.39
C LEU A 9 26.57 15.04 -88.14
N PRO A 10 25.28 15.39 -87.93
CA PRO A 10 24.44 15.09 -86.77
C PRO A 10 23.59 13.82 -86.91
N ALA A 11 23.08 13.24 -85.81
CA ALA A 11 21.86 12.40 -85.75
C ALA A 11 21.69 11.85 -84.30
N ARG A 12 20.62 12.17 -83.57
CA ARG A 12 19.29 11.52 -83.49
C ARG A 12 19.14 10.57 -82.29
N ILE A 13 18.24 10.95 -81.38
CA ILE A 13 17.09 10.20 -80.82
C ILE A 13 17.36 8.86 -80.09
N ALA A 14 16.94 8.80 -78.81
CA ALA A 14 16.07 7.78 -78.15
C ALA A 14 16.41 7.70 -76.63
N LEU A 15 15.54 8.18 -75.73
CA LEU A 15 14.44 7.47 -75.08
C LEU A 15 14.89 6.37 -74.09
N SER A 16 14.89 6.65 -72.78
CA SER A 16 14.46 5.68 -71.74
C SER A 16 14.22 6.37 -70.40
N ALA A 17 13.01 6.21 -69.86
CA ALA A 17 12.60 6.59 -68.52
C ALA A 17 13.12 5.58 -67.48
N LEU A 18 13.49 6.04 -66.27
CA LEU A 18 13.54 5.16 -65.10
C LEU A 18 13.20 5.92 -63.81
N LEU A 19 12.18 5.37 -63.15
CA LEU A 19 11.61 5.65 -61.83
C LEU A 19 12.61 6.18 -60.78
N ALA A 20 12.30 7.36 -60.23
CA ALA A 20 12.76 7.75 -58.89
C ALA A 20 11.57 7.67 -57.93
N ALA A 21 11.33 6.48 -57.37
CA ALA A 21 10.48 6.30 -56.21
C ALA A 21 11.26 6.79 -54.97
N THR A 22 11.05 8.04 -54.58
CA THR A 22 11.49 8.54 -53.27
C THR A 22 10.59 7.92 -52.20
N GLY A 23 11.07 6.82 -51.61
CA GLY A 23 10.49 6.25 -50.40
C GLY A 23 10.54 7.27 -49.28
N LEU A 24 9.38 7.80 -48.88
CA LEU A 24 9.24 8.35 -47.54
C LEU A 24 9.42 7.17 -46.58
N ALA A 25 10.56 7.16 -45.89
CA ALA A 25 10.78 6.35 -44.72
C ALA A 25 9.60 6.57 -43.77
N GLY A 26 8.78 5.53 -43.60
CA GLY A 26 7.82 5.49 -42.51
C GLY A 26 8.61 5.69 -41.22
N ALA A 27 8.30 6.75 -40.49
CA ALA A 27 8.68 6.85 -39.10
C ALA A 27 8.11 5.60 -38.42
N SER A 28 8.98 4.65 -38.09
CA SER A 28 8.62 3.61 -37.14
C SER A 28 8.30 4.33 -35.85
N VAL A 29 7.01 4.44 -35.56
CA VAL A 29 6.54 4.67 -34.19
C VAL A 29 7.17 3.53 -33.40
N GLY A 30 8.18 3.85 -32.60
CA GLY A 30 8.80 2.89 -31.72
C GLY A 30 7.71 2.31 -30.85
N ALA A 31 7.28 1.09 -31.17
CA ALA A 31 6.58 0.26 -30.22
C ALA A 31 7.53 0.18 -29.02
N LEU A 32 7.15 0.82 -27.92
CA LEU A 32 7.75 0.52 -26.63
C LEU A 32 7.70 -0.99 -26.53
N ALA A 33 8.87 -1.64 -26.59
CA ALA A 33 8.95 -3.05 -26.29
C ALA A 33 8.27 -3.18 -24.93
N ALA A 34 7.11 -3.85 -24.91
CA ALA A 34 6.44 -4.14 -23.66
C ALA A 34 7.50 -4.78 -22.79
N SER A 35 7.92 -4.09 -21.74
CA SER A 35 8.82 -4.68 -20.77
C SER A 35 8.18 -6.01 -20.40
N GLY A 36 8.95 -7.11 -20.47
CA GLY A 36 8.44 -8.40 -20.00
C GLY A 36 7.99 -8.35 -18.53
N VAL A 37 8.24 -7.24 -17.85
CA VAL A 37 7.82 -6.93 -16.49
C VAL A 37 6.49 -6.17 -16.48
N ALA A 38 5.56 -6.65 -15.66
CA ALA A 38 4.31 -6.00 -15.33
C ALA A 38 4.24 -5.72 -13.81
N LEU A 39 3.62 -4.59 -13.45
CA LEU A 39 3.37 -4.20 -12.07
C LEU A 39 1.86 -4.07 -11.83
N THR A 40 1.39 -4.58 -10.69
CA THR A 40 0.09 -4.22 -10.11
C THR A 40 0.34 -3.52 -8.80
N VAL A 41 -0.29 -2.37 -8.57
CA VAL A 41 -0.04 -1.52 -7.40
C VAL A 41 -1.34 -1.32 -6.65
N HIS A 42 -1.33 -1.62 -5.35
CA HIS A 42 -2.43 -1.41 -4.42
C HIS A 42 -1.96 -0.48 -3.30
N ILE A 43 -2.77 0.50 -2.93
CA ILE A 43 -2.40 1.54 -1.96
C ILE A 43 -3.41 1.51 -0.82
N GLY A 44 -2.90 1.69 0.40
CA GLY A 44 -3.72 1.79 1.59
C GLY A 44 -4.21 0.44 2.12
N TYR A 45 -5.04 0.52 3.13
CA TYR A 45 -5.69 -0.64 3.73
C TYR A 45 -7.08 -0.76 3.11
N GLN A 46 -7.31 -1.82 2.32
CA GLN A 46 -8.59 -2.01 1.60
C GLN A 46 -8.99 -0.75 0.78
N ASP A 47 -8.04 -0.17 0.04
CA ASP A 47 -8.17 1.05 -0.77
C ASP A 47 -8.47 2.35 0.04
N VAL A 48 -8.39 2.28 1.38
CA VAL A 48 -8.51 3.43 2.28
C VAL A 48 -7.13 4.01 2.58
N VAL A 49 -7.02 5.33 2.46
CA VAL A 49 -5.82 6.09 2.79
C VAL A 49 -6.13 7.19 3.80
N LYS A 50 -5.17 7.45 4.68
CA LYS A 50 -5.22 8.59 5.60
C LYS A 50 -4.10 9.56 5.22
N PRO A 51 -4.42 10.72 4.62
CA PRO A 51 -3.40 11.67 4.18
C PRO A 51 -2.49 12.11 5.33
N GLY A 52 -1.19 12.27 5.03
CA GLY A 52 -0.16 12.64 6.01
C GLY A 52 0.34 11.49 6.90
N GLU A 53 -0.27 10.30 6.81
CA GLU A 53 0.20 9.11 7.51
C GLU A 53 0.92 8.14 6.55
N TRP A 54 1.70 7.23 7.13
CA TRP A 54 2.41 6.20 6.39
C TRP A 54 1.45 5.11 5.92
N MET A 55 1.12 5.11 4.63
CA MET A 55 0.20 4.15 4.03
C MET A 55 0.96 3.03 3.32
N PRO A 56 0.50 1.77 3.42
CA PRO A 56 1.13 0.68 2.70
C PRO A 56 0.91 0.81 1.19
N VAL A 57 1.93 0.47 0.42
CA VAL A 57 1.84 0.24 -1.01
C VAL A 57 2.29 -1.19 -1.26
N THR A 58 1.39 -2.00 -1.79
CA THR A 58 1.62 -3.39 -2.15
C THR A 58 1.78 -3.50 -3.65
N ILE A 59 2.95 -3.95 -4.09
CA ILE A 59 3.33 -4.07 -5.49
C ILE A 59 3.50 -5.56 -5.82
N ASP A 60 2.70 -6.05 -6.75
CA ASP A 60 2.92 -7.35 -7.40
C ASP A 60 3.71 -7.13 -8.67
N ALA A 61 4.96 -7.59 -8.68
CA ALA A 61 5.83 -7.54 -9.84
C ALA A 61 5.92 -8.93 -10.48
N LYS A 62 5.63 -9.02 -11.77
CA LYS A 62 5.74 -10.24 -12.56
C LYS A 62 6.73 -10.03 -13.70
N ASN A 63 7.73 -10.89 -13.82
CA ASN A 63 8.72 -10.84 -14.90
C ASN A 63 8.55 -12.03 -15.85
N ALA A 64 8.13 -11.76 -17.09
CA ALA A 64 8.08 -12.71 -18.20
C ALA A 64 9.24 -12.54 -19.19
N GLY A 65 10.17 -11.62 -18.94
CA GLY A 65 11.37 -11.37 -19.74
C GLY A 65 12.65 -11.93 -19.10
N ALA A 66 13.79 -11.40 -19.53
CA ALA A 66 15.09 -11.71 -18.92
C ALA A 66 15.15 -11.27 -17.45
N GLY A 67 16.05 -11.89 -16.68
CA GLY A 67 16.30 -11.50 -15.29
C GLY A 67 16.65 -10.01 -15.15
N LEU A 68 16.10 -9.39 -14.12
CA LEU A 68 16.20 -7.95 -13.86
C LEU A 68 16.66 -7.69 -12.43
N ASP A 69 17.80 -7.02 -12.29
CA ASP A 69 18.26 -6.41 -11.05
C ASP A 69 18.18 -4.89 -11.19
N GLY A 70 17.45 -4.24 -10.29
CA GLY A 70 17.18 -2.82 -10.35
C GLY A 70 16.74 -2.24 -9.01
N THR A 71 16.15 -1.05 -9.05
CA THR A 71 15.60 -0.34 -7.90
C THR A 71 14.11 -0.14 -8.12
N LEU A 72 13.29 -0.56 -7.17
CA LEU A 72 11.88 -0.18 -7.10
C LEU A 72 11.82 1.21 -6.48
N GLU A 73 11.24 2.15 -7.21
CA GLU A 73 10.98 3.51 -6.76
C GLU A 73 9.48 3.71 -6.66
N VAL A 74 9.03 4.24 -5.53
CA VAL A 74 7.62 4.57 -5.28
C VAL A 74 7.55 6.02 -4.85
N GLN A 75 6.66 6.80 -5.45
CA GLN A 75 6.49 8.22 -5.13
C GLN A 75 5.03 8.65 -5.34
N GLU A 76 4.61 9.64 -4.57
CA GLU A 76 3.39 10.41 -4.88
C GLU A 76 3.62 11.23 -6.17
N THR A 77 2.58 11.32 -7.00
CA THR A 77 2.56 12.09 -8.24
C THR A 77 1.29 12.92 -8.32
N LEU A 78 1.44 14.23 -8.55
CA LEU A 78 0.35 15.21 -8.64
C LEU A 78 0.02 15.49 -10.10
N ASN A 79 -0.82 14.63 -10.71
CA ASN A 79 -1.12 14.69 -12.14
C ASN A 79 -1.80 16.00 -12.60
N GLY A 80 -2.42 16.76 -11.67
CA GLY A 80 -3.07 18.04 -11.96
C GLY A 80 -2.19 19.28 -11.80
N GLN A 81 -0.97 19.14 -11.27
CA GLN A 81 -0.03 20.25 -11.06
C GLN A 81 1.35 19.90 -11.64
N PRO A 82 1.49 19.95 -12.99
CA PRO A 82 2.78 19.74 -13.63
C PRO A 82 3.80 20.78 -13.13
N GLY A 83 4.92 20.31 -12.59
CA GLY A 83 6.01 21.16 -12.09
C GLY A 83 6.21 21.14 -10.56
N VAL A 84 5.32 20.50 -9.80
CA VAL A 84 5.63 20.19 -8.39
C VAL A 84 6.75 19.16 -8.36
N THR A 85 7.87 19.53 -7.75
CA THR A 85 9.08 18.72 -7.63
C THR A 85 9.46 18.61 -6.14
N GLY A 86 10.26 17.62 -5.78
CA GLY A 86 10.73 17.45 -4.39
C GLY A 86 9.85 16.56 -3.51
N LEU A 87 8.89 15.82 -4.08
CA LEU A 87 8.21 14.74 -3.35
C LEU A 87 9.21 13.62 -3.03
N PRO A 88 9.08 12.97 -1.85
CA PRO A 88 9.98 11.90 -1.46
C PRO A 88 9.88 10.72 -2.44
N ILE A 89 11.05 10.17 -2.81
CA ILE A 89 11.15 8.93 -3.58
C ILE A 89 11.57 7.82 -2.64
N TYR A 90 10.71 6.85 -2.44
CA TYR A 90 10.98 5.67 -1.63
C TYR A 90 11.63 4.60 -2.51
N GLN A 91 12.84 4.21 -2.16
CA GLN A 91 13.65 3.29 -2.97
C GLN A 91 13.97 2.02 -2.21
N GLN A 92 13.87 0.88 -2.90
CA GLN A 92 14.39 -0.40 -2.40
C GLN A 92 14.97 -1.24 -3.54
N PRO A 93 16.04 -2.01 -3.29
CA PRO A 93 16.59 -2.91 -4.31
C PRO A 93 15.58 -4.01 -4.65
N ILE A 94 15.48 -4.33 -5.94
CA ILE A 94 14.62 -5.40 -6.44
C ILE A 94 15.37 -6.29 -7.44
N SER A 95 15.26 -7.60 -7.23
CA SER A 95 15.76 -8.63 -8.14
C SER A 95 14.59 -9.52 -8.54
N LEU A 96 14.40 -9.69 -9.85
CA LEU A 96 13.33 -10.47 -10.47
C LEU A 96 13.93 -11.40 -11.53
N ALA A 97 14.08 -12.68 -11.20
CA ALA A 97 14.48 -13.69 -12.17
C ALA A 97 13.45 -13.83 -13.30
N SER A 98 13.87 -14.40 -14.43
CA SER A 98 12.97 -14.75 -15.54
C SER A 98 11.85 -15.69 -15.04
N GLY A 99 10.60 -15.33 -15.31
CA GLY A 99 9.42 -16.08 -14.87
C GLY A 99 8.98 -15.83 -13.42
N ALA A 100 9.71 -15.02 -12.64
CA ALA A 100 9.40 -14.81 -11.24
C ALA A 100 8.20 -13.88 -11.03
N THR A 101 7.45 -14.14 -9.96
CA THR A 101 6.48 -13.21 -9.38
C THR A 101 6.93 -12.87 -7.96
N LYS A 102 6.93 -11.58 -7.62
CA LYS A 102 7.31 -11.10 -6.30
C LYS A 102 6.27 -10.10 -5.81
N ARG A 103 5.80 -10.29 -4.58
CA ARG A 103 4.98 -9.31 -3.86
C ARG A 103 5.89 -8.51 -2.94
N ILE A 104 5.83 -7.19 -3.05
CA ILE A 104 6.62 -6.25 -2.26
C ILE A 104 5.65 -5.35 -1.53
N ARG A 105 5.91 -5.10 -0.24
CA ARG A 105 5.19 -4.10 0.54
C ARG A 105 6.17 -3.02 0.96
N THR A 106 5.83 -1.78 0.67
CA THR A 106 6.52 -0.58 1.16
C THR A 106 5.52 0.34 1.84
N PHE A 107 6.01 1.40 2.48
CA PHE A 107 5.17 2.45 3.03
C PHE A 107 5.58 3.79 2.44
N VAL A 108 4.60 4.61 2.12
CA VAL A 108 4.79 5.97 1.60
C VAL A 108 3.85 6.91 2.31
N THR A 109 4.23 8.18 2.46
CA THR A 109 3.27 9.21 2.82
C THR A 109 2.57 9.69 1.55
N VAL A 110 1.28 9.96 1.69
CA VAL A 110 0.48 10.61 0.65
C VAL A 110 -0.09 11.85 1.29
N ASP A 111 0.40 13.01 0.88
CA ASP A 111 0.06 14.26 1.55
C ASP A 111 -1.16 14.92 0.90
N THR A 112 -1.41 14.66 -0.38
CA THR A 112 -2.45 15.32 -1.14
C THR A 112 -3.62 14.39 -1.44
N THR A 113 -4.83 14.83 -1.10
CA THR A 113 -6.05 14.11 -1.47
C THR A 113 -6.21 14.10 -3.00
N GLY A 114 -6.41 12.92 -3.58
CA GLY A 114 -6.55 12.75 -5.03
C GLY A 114 -5.23 12.65 -5.79
N ALA A 115 -4.09 12.58 -5.09
CA ALA A 115 -2.82 12.21 -5.70
C ALA A 115 -2.84 10.76 -6.20
N THR A 116 -1.94 10.46 -7.15
CA THR A 116 -1.67 9.08 -7.56
C THR A 116 -0.34 8.63 -6.97
N VAL A 117 -0.20 7.34 -6.69
CA VAL A 117 1.12 6.78 -6.38
C VAL A 117 1.66 6.09 -7.63
N THR A 118 2.86 6.48 -8.03
CA THR A 118 3.58 5.87 -9.14
C THR A 118 4.62 4.91 -8.59
N ALA A 119 4.57 3.64 -9.01
CA ALA A 119 5.63 2.67 -8.78
C ALA A 119 6.37 2.40 -10.09
N ARG A 120 7.70 2.48 -10.07
CA ARG A 120 8.54 2.19 -11.23
C ARG A 120 9.74 1.34 -10.86
N ILE A 121 10.17 0.49 -11.78
CA ILE A 121 11.46 -0.21 -11.64
C ILE A 121 12.48 0.47 -12.55
N VAL A 122 13.60 0.87 -11.96
CA VAL A 122 14.72 1.52 -12.65
C VAL A 122 15.91 0.57 -12.68
N GLN A 123 16.51 0.41 -13.85
CA GLN A 123 17.77 -0.32 -14.05
C GLN A 123 18.71 0.54 -14.87
N ASN A 124 19.96 0.71 -14.43
CA ASN A 124 20.98 1.52 -15.10
C ASN A 124 20.47 2.95 -15.44
N SER A 125 19.76 3.58 -14.50
CA SER A 125 19.14 4.91 -14.66
C SER A 125 18.03 5.00 -15.72
N ARG A 126 17.52 3.86 -16.22
CA ARG A 126 16.40 3.81 -17.16
C ARG A 126 15.18 3.16 -16.51
N VAL A 127 14.02 3.79 -16.67
CA VAL A 127 12.74 3.20 -16.27
C VAL A 127 12.45 2.00 -17.17
N VAL A 128 12.33 0.82 -16.57
CA VAL A 128 12.00 -0.43 -17.24
C VAL A 128 10.48 -0.58 -17.35
N VAL A 129 9.77 -0.29 -16.27
CA VAL A 129 8.31 -0.32 -16.18
C VAL A 129 7.86 0.75 -15.19
N SER A 130 6.69 1.35 -15.45
CA SER A 130 6.04 2.32 -14.58
C SER A 130 4.56 2.00 -14.52
N GLN A 131 3.98 2.04 -13.33
CA GLN A 131 2.56 1.83 -13.10
C GLN A 131 2.04 2.88 -12.13
N ASP A 132 1.03 3.61 -12.57
CA ASP A 132 0.28 4.50 -11.70
C ASP A 132 -0.87 3.71 -11.06
N ALA A 133 -1.08 3.94 -9.76
CA ALA A 133 -2.28 3.55 -9.06
C ALA A 133 -3.03 4.82 -8.65
N ALA A 134 -4.21 4.96 -9.23
CA ALA A 134 -5.18 5.98 -8.90
C ALA A 134 -6.30 5.37 -8.05
N SER A 135 -7.05 6.26 -7.39
CA SER A 135 -8.19 5.98 -6.52
C SER A 135 -7.79 5.68 -5.09
N MET A 136 -8.32 6.53 -4.22
CA MET A 136 -8.07 6.63 -2.80
C MET A 136 -9.42 6.97 -2.18
N SER A 137 -9.88 6.18 -1.22
CA SER A 137 -10.94 6.63 -0.32
C SER A 137 -10.26 7.33 0.85
N PRO A 138 -10.14 8.68 0.85
CA PRO A 138 -9.51 9.37 1.96
C PRO A 138 -10.38 9.20 3.20
N THR A 139 -9.74 9.02 4.34
CA THR A 139 -10.39 9.10 5.65
C THR A 139 -9.58 9.97 6.59
N THR A 140 -10.27 10.59 7.54
CA THR A 140 -9.63 11.28 8.68
C THR A 140 -9.53 10.36 9.89
N THR A 141 -10.35 9.31 9.96
CA THR A 141 -10.38 8.37 11.08
C THR A 141 -10.38 6.94 10.55
N LEU A 142 -9.39 6.15 10.96
CA LEU A 142 -9.16 4.78 10.53
C LEU A 142 -9.02 3.86 11.74
N ILE A 143 -9.83 2.81 11.77
CA ILE A 143 -9.82 1.77 12.78
C ILE A 143 -9.35 0.48 12.11
N GLY A 144 -8.22 -0.06 12.55
CA GLY A 144 -7.72 -1.35 12.10
C GLY A 144 -8.22 -2.44 13.03
N VAL A 145 -8.86 -3.48 12.50
CA VAL A 145 -9.38 -4.61 13.28
C VAL A 145 -8.61 -5.86 12.94
N LEU A 146 -8.03 -6.52 13.94
CA LEU A 146 -7.39 -7.82 13.81
C LEU A 146 -8.24 -8.85 14.57
N SER A 147 -8.91 -9.73 13.83
CA SER A 147 -9.89 -10.67 14.35
C SER A 147 -10.00 -11.93 13.50
N ASP A 148 -10.22 -13.09 14.14
CA ASP A 148 -10.56 -14.32 13.43
C ASP A 148 -12.02 -14.29 12.91
N GLN A 149 -12.86 -13.39 13.45
CA GLN A 149 -14.23 -13.13 13.01
C GLN A 149 -14.27 -11.97 12.01
N ALA A 150 -14.71 -12.26 10.78
CA ALA A 150 -14.68 -11.33 9.65
C ALA A 150 -15.54 -10.06 9.79
N THR A 151 -16.52 -10.05 10.70
CA THR A 151 -17.42 -8.91 10.95
C THR A 151 -17.26 -8.34 12.35
N SER A 152 -16.20 -8.73 13.07
CA SER A 152 -15.98 -8.19 14.42
C SER A 152 -15.82 -6.68 14.33
N LEU A 153 -16.50 -5.96 15.22
CA LEU A 153 -16.36 -4.52 15.36
C LEU A 153 -16.82 -3.67 14.16
N ASP A 154 -17.54 -4.24 13.18
CA ASP A 154 -18.13 -3.47 12.06
C ASP A 154 -19.04 -2.34 12.56
N GLY A 155 -19.68 -2.54 13.72
CA GLY A 155 -20.52 -1.54 14.38
C GLY A 155 -19.80 -0.22 14.68
N PHE A 156 -18.46 -0.20 14.78
CA PHE A 156 -17.70 1.05 14.94
C PHE A 156 -17.89 2.00 13.75
N ALA A 157 -18.10 1.47 12.54
CA ALA A 157 -18.37 2.30 11.37
C ALA A 157 -19.72 3.03 11.45
N ALA A 158 -20.66 2.56 12.28
CA ALA A 158 -21.97 3.18 12.48
C ALA A 158 -21.98 4.26 13.58
N VAL A 159 -20.90 4.37 14.36
CA VAL A 159 -20.79 5.35 15.45
C VAL A 159 -20.09 6.60 14.92
N HIS A 160 -20.79 7.73 14.95
CA HIS A 160 -20.30 9.01 14.41
C HIS A 160 -20.27 10.10 15.49
N PRO A 161 -19.36 10.01 16.47
CA PRO A 161 -19.24 11.04 17.49
C PRO A 161 -18.83 12.35 16.81
N ALA A 162 -19.53 13.44 17.11
CA ALA A 162 -19.29 14.75 16.51
C ALA A 162 -19.28 14.75 14.96
N SER A 163 -20.08 13.88 14.33
CA SER A 163 -20.18 13.72 12.87
C SER A 163 -18.89 13.25 12.18
N VAL A 164 -17.95 12.67 12.91
CA VAL A 164 -16.74 12.05 12.34
C VAL A 164 -17.06 10.63 11.88
N ALA A 165 -16.89 10.37 10.59
CA ALA A 165 -17.11 9.04 10.02
C ALA A 165 -15.82 8.21 10.05
N ALA A 166 -15.72 7.30 11.02
CA ALA A 166 -14.64 6.32 11.05
C ALA A 166 -14.75 5.33 9.87
N ARG A 167 -13.60 4.90 9.35
CA ARG A 167 -13.48 3.75 8.44
C ARG A 167 -12.91 2.58 9.22
N VAL A 168 -13.58 1.44 9.15
CA VAL A 168 -13.10 0.18 9.73
C VAL A 168 -12.46 -0.62 8.61
N VAL A 169 -11.24 -1.11 8.83
CA VAL A 169 -10.55 -2.02 7.92
C VAL A 169 -10.13 -3.26 8.68
N HIS A 170 -10.44 -4.42 8.12
CA HIS A 170 -10.04 -5.71 8.68
C HIS A 170 -8.65 -6.08 8.18
N LEU A 171 -7.73 -6.26 9.12
CA LEU A 171 -6.34 -6.57 8.88
C LEU A 171 -6.11 -8.07 8.95
N ARG A 172 -5.34 -8.58 8.00
CA ARG A 172 -4.71 -9.90 8.09
C ARG A 172 -3.42 -9.81 8.91
N ALA A 173 -2.96 -10.94 9.43
CA ALA A 173 -1.71 -11.00 10.19
C ALA A 173 -0.51 -10.46 9.39
N ASP A 174 -0.44 -10.71 8.08
CA ASP A 174 0.60 -10.21 7.16
C ASP A 174 0.47 -8.70 6.85
N GLU A 175 -0.65 -8.07 7.21
CA GLU A 175 -0.91 -6.65 7.01
C GLU A 175 -0.53 -5.80 8.24
N VAL A 176 -0.30 -6.40 9.40
CA VAL A 176 0.24 -5.70 10.57
C VAL A 176 1.69 -5.28 10.28
N ALA A 177 1.98 -3.98 10.38
CA ALA A 177 3.30 -3.46 10.11
C ALA A 177 4.28 -3.77 11.25
N GLU A 178 5.54 -4.03 10.93
CA GLU A 178 6.63 -4.17 11.91
C GLU A 178 7.23 -2.84 12.37
N SER A 179 6.58 -1.72 12.02
CA SER A 179 6.98 -0.36 12.40
C SER A 179 5.84 0.35 13.10
N ALA A 180 6.09 0.84 14.31
CA ALA A 180 5.13 1.66 15.05
C ALA A 180 4.72 2.92 14.27
N ILE A 181 5.64 3.50 13.48
CA ILE A 181 5.36 4.68 12.66
C ILE A 181 4.31 4.38 11.59
N ALA A 182 4.34 3.18 11.00
CA ALA A 182 3.32 2.77 10.03
C ALA A 182 1.97 2.46 10.69
N LEU A 183 1.98 1.93 11.92
CA LEU A 183 0.75 1.68 12.67
C LEU A 183 0.02 2.96 13.10
N ARG A 184 0.69 4.13 13.09
CA ARG A 184 0.05 5.44 13.36
C ARG A 184 -1.00 5.86 12.33
N ALA A 185 -1.08 5.16 11.19
CA ALA A 185 -2.21 5.30 10.27
C ALA A 185 -3.56 5.00 10.96
N PHE A 186 -3.56 4.14 12.00
CA PHE A 186 -4.75 3.81 12.77
C PHE A 186 -4.92 4.76 13.96
N ASP A 187 -6.11 5.34 14.08
CA ASP A 187 -6.53 6.05 15.30
C ASP A 187 -6.79 5.04 16.42
N ILE A 188 -7.39 3.90 16.08
CA ILE A 188 -7.58 2.77 16.99
C ILE A 188 -7.11 1.50 16.28
N LEU A 189 -6.20 0.78 16.91
CA LEU A 189 -5.94 -0.62 16.57
C LEU A 189 -6.76 -1.50 17.51
N ALA A 190 -7.70 -2.24 16.98
CA ALA A 190 -8.54 -3.16 17.73
C ALA A 190 -8.13 -4.60 17.48
N ILE A 191 -7.99 -5.38 18.54
CA ILE A 191 -7.67 -6.80 18.47
C ILE A 191 -8.72 -7.56 19.27
N ASP A 192 -9.47 -8.43 18.61
CA ASP A 192 -10.53 -9.21 19.23
C ASP A 192 -10.52 -10.63 18.67
N ASP A 193 -10.69 -11.63 19.53
CA ASP A 193 -10.74 -13.05 19.13
C ASP A 193 -9.61 -13.47 18.17
N PHE A 194 -8.39 -12.95 18.32
CA PHE A 194 -7.24 -13.25 17.44
C PHE A 194 -6.04 -13.78 18.24
N ALA A 195 -5.33 -14.80 17.73
CA ALA A 195 -4.15 -15.35 18.38
C ALA A 195 -2.92 -14.44 18.20
N THR A 196 -2.68 -13.48 19.11
CA THR A 196 -1.61 -12.48 18.95
C THR A 196 -0.20 -13.05 19.05
N ASP A 197 -0.04 -14.24 19.61
CA ASP A 197 1.21 -15.00 19.63
C ASP A 197 1.62 -15.54 18.24
N SER A 198 0.68 -15.58 17.28
CA SER A 198 0.96 -15.90 15.87
C SER A 198 1.66 -14.76 15.11
N LEU A 199 1.64 -13.53 15.65
CA LEU A 199 2.34 -12.39 15.05
C LEU A 199 3.86 -12.51 15.21
N THR A 200 4.60 -11.95 14.26
CA THR A 200 6.06 -11.91 14.35
C THR A 200 6.51 -11.11 15.58
N SER A 201 7.73 -11.34 16.05
CA SER A 201 8.30 -10.52 17.13
C SER A 201 8.37 -9.03 16.76
N GLY A 202 8.65 -8.71 15.49
CA GLY A 202 8.65 -7.35 14.96
C GLY A 202 7.28 -6.69 15.05
N GLN A 203 6.21 -7.40 14.64
CA GLN A 203 4.83 -6.91 14.72
C GLN A 203 4.40 -6.67 16.17
N ARG A 204 4.69 -7.61 17.08
CA ARG A 204 4.36 -7.47 18.50
C ARG A 204 5.11 -6.30 19.17
N SER A 205 6.38 -6.09 18.81
CA SER A 205 7.14 -4.91 19.25
C SER A 205 6.53 -3.63 18.72
N ALA A 206 6.19 -3.60 17.42
CA ALA A 206 5.58 -2.42 16.79
C ALA A 206 4.26 -2.01 17.44
N ILE A 207 3.41 -2.98 17.81
CA ILE A 207 2.18 -2.72 18.56
C ILE A 207 2.50 -2.13 19.94
N SER A 208 3.47 -2.69 20.66
CA SER A 208 3.89 -2.16 21.96
C SER A 208 4.43 -0.74 21.86
N ASP A 209 5.20 -0.44 20.83
CA ASP A 209 5.80 0.87 20.62
C ASP A 209 4.77 1.89 20.13
N PHE A 210 3.79 1.47 19.33
CA PHE A 210 2.63 2.28 18.94
C PHE A 210 1.84 2.75 20.17
N VAL A 211 1.50 1.85 21.10
CA VAL A 211 0.78 2.22 22.34
C VAL A 211 1.62 3.14 23.22
N ARG A 212 2.92 2.85 23.37
CA ARG A 212 3.83 3.70 24.15
C ARG A 212 4.02 5.10 23.55
N ALA A 213 3.88 5.22 22.23
CA ALA A 213 3.89 6.50 21.53
C ALA A 213 2.56 7.26 21.60
N GLY A 214 1.55 6.73 22.32
CA GLY A 214 0.25 7.36 22.53
C GLY A 214 -0.85 6.88 21.58
N GLY A 215 -0.64 5.79 20.85
CA GLY A 215 -1.68 5.16 20.04
C GLY A 215 -2.71 4.40 20.88
N ASP A 216 -3.97 4.40 20.44
CA ASP A 216 -5.06 3.71 21.14
C ASP A 216 -5.15 2.24 20.70
N LEU A 217 -5.04 1.34 21.68
CA LEU A 217 -5.22 -0.09 21.50
C LEU A 217 -6.50 -0.54 22.22
N LEU A 218 -7.45 -1.09 21.44
CA LEU A 218 -8.63 -1.75 21.97
C LEU A 218 -8.39 -3.26 21.96
N VAL A 219 -8.63 -3.92 23.08
CA VAL A 219 -8.42 -5.37 23.18
C VAL A 219 -9.68 -6.07 23.70
N GLY A 220 -10.16 -7.04 22.93
CA GLY A 220 -11.24 -7.94 23.30
C GLY A 220 -10.80 -8.91 24.39
N SER A 221 -11.46 -8.84 25.54
CA SER A 221 -11.10 -9.64 26.73
C SER A 221 -12.24 -10.57 27.19
N GLY A 222 -13.08 -11.03 26.26
CA GLY A 222 -14.14 -12.03 26.52
C GLY A 222 -13.58 -13.46 26.64
N ALA A 223 -14.36 -14.48 26.29
CA ALA A 223 -13.96 -15.90 26.34
C ALA A 223 -12.58 -16.18 25.74
N SER A 224 -12.24 -15.49 24.65
CA SER A 224 -11.00 -15.65 23.90
C SER A 224 -9.80 -14.83 24.42
N TRP A 225 -9.87 -14.26 25.63
CA TRP A 225 -8.83 -13.39 26.17
C TRP A 225 -7.44 -14.07 26.20
N HIS A 226 -7.38 -15.37 26.50
CA HIS A 226 -6.11 -16.09 26.60
C HIS A 226 -5.31 -16.01 25.29
N LYS A 227 -5.94 -16.32 24.14
CA LYS A 227 -5.27 -16.23 22.83
C LYS A 227 -5.04 -14.77 22.39
N THR A 228 -5.97 -13.89 22.73
CA THR A 228 -5.91 -12.46 22.36
C THR A 228 -4.76 -11.74 23.07
N LEU A 229 -4.49 -12.08 24.32
CA LEU A 229 -3.43 -11.46 25.12
C LEU A 229 -2.09 -12.19 25.05
N ALA A 230 -2.04 -13.43 24.54
CA ALA A 230 -0.85 -14.30 24.59
C ALA A 230 0.42 -13.67 24.00
N GLY A 231 0.30 -12.90 22.91
CA GLY A 231 1.42 -12.24 22.25
C GLY A 231 1.70 -10.80 22.71
N LEU A 232 0.78 -10.18 23.46
CA LEU A 232 0.88 -8.78 23.84
C LEU A 232 1.78 -8.58 25.06
N SER A 233 2.52 -7.47 25.09
CA SER A 233 3.33 -7.11 26.26
C SER A 233 2.43 -6.74 27.44
N ALA A 234 2.68 -7.32 28.62
CA ALA A 234 1.98 -6.92 29.85
C ALA A 234 2.13 -5.42 30.18
N ALA A 235 3.17 -4.75 29.66
CA ALA A 235 3.42 -3.33 29.88
C ALA A 235 2.41 -2.40 29.19
N ILE A 236 1.70 -2.88 28.16
CA ILE A 236 0.68 -2.11 27.43
C ILE A 236 -0.75 -2.52 27.82
N LEU A 237 -0.90 -3.47 28.76
CA LEU A 237 -2.19 -3.94 29.22
C LEU A 237 -2.61 -3.22 30.52
N PRO A 238 -3.85 -2.71 30.60
CA PRO A 238 -4.33 -2.00 31.78
C PRO A 238 -4.58 -2.93 32.98
N MET A 239 -4.68 -4.24 32.74
CA MET A 239 -4.87 -5.26 33.75
C MET A 239 -4.22 -6.59 33.37
N SER A 240 -3.81 -7.35 34.38
CA SER A 240 -3.54 -8.78 34.29
C SER A 240 -4.86 -9.54 34.39
N VAL A 241 -5.37 -10.00 33.26
CA VAL A 241 -6.59 -10.81 33.19
C VAL A 241 -6.31 -12.22 33.75
N ASN A 242 -7.15 -12.67 34.68
CA ASN A 242 -7.02 -13.98 35.32
C ASN A 242 -8.28 -14.85 35.14
N GLY A 243 -9.31 -14.34 34.48
CA GLY A 243 -10.55 -15.06 34.21
C GLY A 243 -11.62 -14.15 33.60
N THR A 244 -12.81 -14.71 33.36
CA THR A 244 -13.98 -13.97 32.88
C THR A 244 -15.18 -14.21 33.79
N THR A 245 -16.15 -13.29 33.74
CA THR A 245 -17.45 -13.46 34.39
C THR A 245 -18.56 -12.90 33.51
N SER A 246 -19.76 -13.48 33.58
CA SER A 246 -20.92 -12.95 32.86
C SER A 246 -21.63 -11.91 33.72
N VAL A 247 -21.79 -10.70 33.18
CA VAL A 247 -22.52 -9.61 33.79
C VAL A 247 -23.78 -9.37 32.98
N THR A 248 -24.93 -9.45 33.65
CA THR A 248 -26.22 -9.10 33.07
C THR A 248 -26.70 -7.82 33.74
N THR A 249 -26.80 -6.74 32.97
CA THR A 249 -27.28 -5.44 33.49
C THR A 249 -28.10 -4.70 32.43
N PRO A 250 -29.16 -3.99 32.83
CA PRO A 250 -29.91 -3.12 31.91
C PRO A 250 -29.02 -2.09 31.19
N LEU A 251 -27.91 -1.66 31.81
CA LEU A 251 -26.96 -0.72 31.21
C LEU A 251 -26.22 -1.28 29.99
N LEU A 252 -26.18 -2.61 29.83
CA LEU A 252 -25.59 -3.31 28.70
C LEU A 252 -26.66 -3.95 27.81
N GLY A 253 -27.90 -3.45 27.85
CA GLY A 253 -29.01 -3.94 27.02
C GLY A 253 -29.69 -5.20 27.57
N GLY A 254 -29.39 -5.62 28.81
CA GLY A 254 -30.09 -6.72 29.50
C GLY A 254 -29.71 -8.14 29.06
N SER A 255 -28.90 -8.29 28.02
CA SER A 255 -28.27 -9.56 27.65
C SER A 255 -27.03 -9.82 28.50
N PRO A 256 -26.70 -11.08 28.82
CA PRO A 256 -25.43 -11.41 29.46
C PRO A 256 -24.24 -10.97 28.60
N VAL A 257 -23.33 -10.20 29.17
CA VAL A 257 -22.07 -9.80 28.56
C VAL A 257 -20.93 -10.42 29.34
N GLU A 258 -20.02 -11.10 28.67
CA GLU A 258 -18.82 -11.63 29.29
C GLU A 258 -17.75 -10.54 29.43
N VAL A 259 -17.24 -10.37 30.66
CA VAL A 259 -16.22 -9.36 30.98
C VAL A 259 -15.00 -10.02 31.60
N ALA A 260 -13.82 -9.47 31.31
CA ALA A 260 -12.60 -9.89 31.96
C ALA A 260 -12.58 -9.51 33.45
N THR A 261 -11.95 -10.38 34.23
CA THR A 261 -11.65 -10.19 35.64
C THR A 261 -10.15 -10.34 35.85
N GLY A 262 -9.58 -9.60 36.79
CA GLY A 262 -8.14 -9.58 36.96
C GLY A 262 -7.65 -8.49 37.90
N THR A 263 -6.33 -8.38 37.99
CA THR A 263 -5.66 -7.35 38.79
C THR A 263 -5.21 -6.21 37.90
N ARG A 264 -5.59 -4.99 38.25
CA ARG A 264 -5.17 -3.80 37.52
C ARG A 264 -3.67 -3.57 37.66
N THR A 265 -2.98 -3.34 36.55
CA THR A 265 -1.53 -3.15 36.50
C THR A 265 -1.16 -1.66 36.45
N ALA A 266 -1.91 -0.81 35.75
CA ALA A 266 -1.73 0.64 35.68
C ALA A 266 -2.96 1.37 35.07
N GLY A 267 -3.06 2.70 35.25
CA GLY A 267 -4.01 3.60 34.52
C GLY A 267 -5.46 3.58 35.02
N ALA A 268 -6.18 4.70 35.06
CA ALA A 268 -7.54 4.75 35.62
C ALA A 268 -8.54 3.88 34.84
N ALA A 269 -9.32 3.05 35.54
CA ALA A 269 -10.43 2.31 34.94
C ALA A 269 -11.66 3.22 34.95
N TRP A 270 -12.12 3.62 33.76
CA TRP A 270 -13.33 4.41 33.59
C TRP A 270 -14.43 3.50 33.04
N LEU A 271 -15.54 3.41 33.76
CA LEU A 271 -16.76 2.81 33.24
C LEU A 271 -17.65 3.98 32.77
N SER A 272 -17.74 4.18 31.46
CA SER A 272 -18.66 5.16 30.88
C SER A 272 -19.79 4.44 30.16
N THR A 273 -21.03 4.81 30.45
CA THR A 273 -22.19 4.41 29.63
C THR A 273 -22.35 5.42 28.51
N GLY A 274 -22.21 4.98 27.26
CA GLY A 274 -22.61 5.78 26.10
C GLY A 274 -24.13 5.71 25.95
N THR A 275 -24.85 6.78 26.23
CA THR A 275 -26.23 6.94 25.75
C THR A 275 -26.15 7.34 24.29
N GLN A 276 -26.76 6.55 23.40
CA GLN A 276 -27.02 6.97 22.01
C GLN A 276 -27.95 8.19 21.98
#